data_AF-A0A962DFX2-F1
#
_entry.id   AF-A0A962DFX2-F1
#
_cell.length_a   1.000
_cell.length_b   1.000
_cell.length_c   1.000
_cell.angle_alpha   90.00
_cell.angle_beta   90.00
_cell.angle_gamma   90.00
#
_symmetry.space_group_name_H-M   'P 1'
#
loop_
_entity.id
_entity.type
_entity.pdbx_description
1 polymer ?
#
loop_
_entity_poly.entity_id
_entity_poly.type
_entity_poly.pdbx_seq_one_letter_code
_entity_poly.pdbx_strand_id
1 'polypeptide(L)'
;NIVKMEIEKIVLETPKFETIESKFWKIPVCYDLSLGQDLQSLSQQKNLTIDDIIKLHCEPVYTVSFIGFLPGFPYLQGLNQKLITPRLSTPRLSVAKGSVAIGGSQTGIYPQQSPGGWHIIGRTPLEFFNTKKSTPCILQPMDSIQFYPISLEEFKDVR
;
A
#
# COMPACT_ATOMS: atom_id res chain seq x y z
N ASN A 1 7.64 26.12 -40.27
CA ASN A 1 6.33 26.04 -39.57
C ASN A 1 6.61 26.27 -38.09
N ILE A 2 6.05 27.34 -37.49
CA ILE A 2 6.41 27.85 -36.15
C ILE A 2 6.26 26.78 -35.06
N VAL A 3 5.22 25.94 -35.18
CA VAL A 3 4.95 24.82 -34.28
C VAL A 3 6.10 23.80 -34.25
N LYS A 4 6.80 23.57 -35.37
CA LYS A 4 7.92 22.61 -35.42
C LYS A 4 9.16 23.13 -34.68
N MET A 5 9.41 24.44 -34.74
CA MET A 5 10.51 25.08 -34.00
C MET A 5 10.21 25.15 -32.50
N GLU A 6 8.95 25.37 -32.10
CA GLU A 6 8.55 25.33 -30.69
C GLU A 6 8.65 23.92 -30.09
N ILE A 7 8.29 22.88 -30.86
CA ILE A 7 8.48 21.48 -30.46
C ILE A 7 9.97 21.14 -30.30
N GLU A 8 10.83 21.53 -31.25
CA GLU A 8 12.27 21.29 -31.17
C GLU A 8 12.92 22.01 -29.97
N LYS A 9 12.37 23.16 -29.58
CA LYS A 9 12.84 23.93 -28.40
C LYS A 9 12.46 23.28 -27.06
N ILE A 10 11.37 22.50 -27.01
CA ILE A 10 10.94 21.75 -25.81
C ILE A 10 11.78 20.47 -25.62
N VAL A 11 12.39 19.94 -26.69
CA VAL A 11 13.04 18.61 -26.70
C VAL A 11 14.56 18.66 -26.39
N LEU A 12 15.18 19.85 -26.34
CA LEU A 12 16.65 19.98 -26.32
C LEU A 12 17.29 20.35 -24.97
N GLU A 13 16.59 20.17 -23.85
CA GLU A 13 17.24 20.07 -22.55
C GLU A 13 17.13 18.64 -22.06
N THR A 14 18.22 17.87 -22.16
CA THR A 14 18.28 16.56 -21.52
C THR A 14 18.13 16.80 -20.01
N PRO A 15 17.02 16.39 -19.38
CA PRO A 15 16.86 16.61 -17.95
C PRO A 15 18.01 15.88 -17.25
N LYS A 16 18.72 16.58 -16.37
CA LYS A 16 19.63 15.92 -15.44
C LYS A 16 18.78 14.98 -14.61
N PHE A 17 18.93 13.68 -14.82
CA PHE A 17 18.29 12.68 -13.99
C PHE A 17 18.97 12.73 -12.61
N GLU A 18 18.31 13.38 -11.65
CA GLU A 18 18.69 13.23 -10.26
C GLU A 18 18.43 11.78 -9.84
N THR A 19 19.40 11.16 -9.19
CA THR A 19 19.21 9.86 -8.55
C THR A 19 18.21 10.03 -7.42
N ILE A 20 17.02 9.45 -7.57
CA ILE A 20 16.04 9.38 -6.49
C ILE A 20 16.59 8.41 -5.46
N GLU A 21 16.98 8.89 -4.28
CA GLU A 21 17.25 8.02 -3.14
C GLU A 21 15.95 7.32 -2.74
N SER A 22 15.88 6.00 -2.91
CA SER A 22 14.76 5.17 -2.47
C SER A 22 15.15 4.31 -1.28
N LYS A 23 14.24 4.17 -0.33
CA LYS A 23 14.43 3.36 0.88
C LYS A 23 13.74 2.01 0.75
N PHE A 24 14.28 1.01 1.44
CA PHE A 24 13.67 -0.30 1.59
C PHE A 24 13.06 -0.45 2.99
N TRP A 25 11.75 -0.65 3.04
CA TRP A 25 10.98 -0.76 4.27
C TRP A 25 10.47 -2.17 4.49
N LYS A 26 10.79 -2.76 5.65
CA LYS A 26 10.15 -3.98 6.12
C LYS A 26 8.98 -3.61 7.02
N ILE A 27 7.75 -3.97 6.62
CA ILE A 27 6.54 -3.57 7.34
C ILE A 27 5.88 -4.79 8.00
N PRO A 28 5.76 -4.81 9.34
CA PRO A 28 5.04 -5.86 10.04
C PRO A 28 3.54 -5.75 9.78
N VAL A 29 2.88 -6.86 9.50
CA VAL A 29 1.43 -6.94 9.32
C VAL A 29 0.86 -8.10 10.12
N CYS A 30 -0.14 -7.81 10.94
CA CYS A 30 -0.93 -8.85 11.59
C CYS A 30 -2.13 -9.20 10.71
N TYR A 31 -2.19 -10.46 10.28
CA TYR A 31 -3.26 -11.01 9.45
C TYR A 31 -4.30 -11.78 10.28
N ASP A 32 -4.38 -11.51 11.59
CA ASP A 32 -5.41 -12.09 12.44
C ASP A 32 -6.81 -11.72 11.92
N LEU A 33 -7.76 -12.66 11.98
CA LEU A 33 -9.11 -12.47 11.45
C LEU A 33 -9.87 -11.31 12.13
N SER A 34 -9.50 -10.95 13.37
CA SER A 34 -10.06 -9.77 14.05
C SER A 34 -9.57 -8.43 13.46
N LEU A 35 -8.48 -8.44 12.70
CA LEU A 35 -7.87 -7.27 12.06
C LEU A 35 -8.02 -7.27 10.53
N GLY A 36 -8.14 -8.44 9.91
CA GLY A 36 -8.38 -8.64 8.48
C GLY A 36 -9.85 -8.96 8.19
N GLN A 37 -10.72 -7.95 8.24
CA GLN A 37 -12.17 -8.13 8.11
C GLN A 37 -12.61 -8.88 6.84
N ASP A 38 -11.84 -8.78 5.74
CA ASP A 38 -12.12 -9.42 4.45
C ASP A 38 -11.22 -10.63 4.17
N LEU A 39 -10.32 -11.00 5.08
CA LEU A 39 -9.34 -12.05 4.83
C LEU A 39 -10.01 -13.42 4.62
N GLN A 40 -10.99 -13.75 5.47
CA GLN A 40 -11.73 -15.00 5.38
C GLN A 40 -12.58 -15.10 4.10
N SER A 41 -13.27 -14.01 3.74
CA SER A 41 -14.10 -13.99 2.53
C SER A 41 -13.25 -13.99 1.25
N LEU A 42 -12.11 -13.31 1.27
CA LEU A 42 -11.14 -13.33 0.17
C LEU A 42 -10.56 -14.74 -0.01
N SER A 43 -10.21 -15.44 1.07
CA SER A 43 -9.78 -16.84 1.05
C SER A 43 -10.80 -17.74 0.33
N GLN A 44 -12.07 -17.62 0.69
CA GLN A 44 -13.15 -18.37 0.05
C GLN A 44 -13.32 -18.01 -1.42
N GLN A 45 -13.38 -16.72 -1.75
CA GLN A 45 -13.57 -16.24 -3.12
C GLN A 45 -12.42 -16.68 -4.05
N LYS A 46 -11.19 -16.75 -3.54
CA LYS A 46 -10.00 -17.09 -4.30
C LYS A 46 -9.68 -18.57 -4.31
N ASN A 47 -10.39 -19.38 -3.52
CA ASN A 47 -10.05 -20.78 -3.28
C ASN A 47 -8.57 -20.94 -2.85
N LEU A 48 -8.15 -20.08 -1.92
CA LEU A 48 -6.80 -20.06 -1.33
C LEU A 48 -6.93 -20.19 0.17
N THR A 49 -5.98 -20.87 0.82
CA THR A 49 -5.91 -20.81 2.29
C THR A 49 -5.52 -19.40 2.74
N ILE A 50 -5.80 -19.06 3.99
CA ILE A 50 -5.34 -17.79 4.57
C ILE A 50 -3.81 -17.71 4.50
N ASP A 51 -3.12 -18.81 4.82
CA ASP A 51 -1.65 -18.88 4.75
C ASP A 51 -1.13 -18.63 3.34
N ASP A 52 -1.79 -19.15 2.30
CA ASP A 52 -1.44 -18.86 0.91
C ASP A 52 -1.61 -17.37 0.60
N ILE A 53 -2.68 -16.73 1.07
CA ILE A 53 -2.88 -15.29 0.88
C ILE A 53 -1.75 -14.50 1.55
N ILE A 54 -1.44 -14.83 2.82
CA ILE A 54 -0.37 -14.18 3.58
C ILE A 54 0.96 -14.32 2.83
N LYS A 55 1.30 -15.55 2.40
CA LYS A 55 2.51 -15.83 1.64
C LYS A 55 2.58 -15.02 0.35
N LEU A 56 1.53 -15.07 -0.47
CA LEU A 56 1.45 -14.35 -1.76
C LEU A 56 1.49 -12.84 -1.58
N HIS A 57 1.02 -12.31 -0.44
CA HIS A 57 1.07 -10.89 -0.14
C HIS A 57 2.42 -10.45 0.45
N CYS A 58 3.13 -11.32 1.18
CA CYS A 58 4.44 -11.00 1.79
C CYS A 58 5.64 -11.27 0.86
N GLU A 59 5.50 -12.16 -0.11
CA GLU A 59 6.58 -12.54 -1.03
C GLU A 59 7.08 -11.36 -1.90
N PRO A 60 6.22 -10.52 -2.51
CA PRO A 60 6.70 -9.45 -3.39
C PRO A 60 7.43 -8.33 -2.64
N VAL A 61 8.43 -7.75 -3.31
CA VAL A 61 8.91 -6.41 -3.00
C VAL A 61 8.08 -5.42 -3.81
N TYR A 62 7.30 -4.62 -3.12
CA TYR A 62 6.39 -3.64 -3.70
C TYR A 62 7.08 -2.31 -3.93
N THR A 63 6.66 -1.61 -4.98
CA THR A 63 7.09 -0.22 -5.23
C THR A 63 5.99 0.75 -4.82
N VAL A 64 6.33 1.78 -4.04
CA VAL A 64 5.45 2.92 -3.77
C VAL A 64 5.30 3.74 -5.04
N SER A 65 4.22 3.49 -5.78
CA SER A 65 3.98 4.15 -7.07
C SER A 65 3.44 5.56 -6.93
N PHE A 66 2.62 5.79 -5.92
CA PHE A 66 1.99 7.08 -5.65
C PHE A 66 1.65 7.18 -4.16
N ILE A 67 1.68 8.40 -3.62
CA ILE A 67 1.20 8.71 -2.28
C ILE A 67 0.11 9.78 -2.41
N GLY A 68 -1.10 9.46 -1.97
CA GLY A 68 -2.25 10.38 -2.10
C GLY A 68 -3.59 9.67 -1.92
N PHE A 69 -4.70 10.30 -2.31
CA PHE A 69 -6.09 9.99 -1.88
C PHE A 69 -6.37 10.33 -0.40
N LEU A 70 -5.50 9.87 0.51
CA LEU A 70 -5.37 10.42 1.86
C LEU A 70 -3.92 10.86 2.08
N PRO A 71 -3.67 11.85 2.95
CA PRO A 71 -2.30 12.20 3.33
C PRO A 71 -1.51 10.97 3.80
N GLY A 72 -0.46 10.62 3.05
CA GLY A 72 0.41 9.49 3.35
C GLY A 72 -0.10 8.10 2.99
N PHE A 73 -1.18 7.95 2.22
CA PHE A 73 -1.66 6.63 1.76
C PHE A 73 -0.81 6.15 0.57
N PRO A 74 -0.06 5.04 0.70
CA PRO A 74 0.78 4.54 -0.37
C PRO A 74 0.00 3.57 -1.28
N TYR A 75 0.07 3.82 -2.59
CA TYR A 75 -0.38 2.87 -3.61
C TYR A 75 0.79 2.00 -4.04
N LEU A 76 0.69 0.71 -3.75
CA LEU A 76 1.76 -0.25 -3.97
C LEU A 76 1.53 -1.06 -5.24
N GLN A 77 2.55 -1.10 -6.10
CA GLN A 77 2.60 -1.94 -7.30
C GLN A 77 3.38 -3.23 -7.02
N GLY A 78 3.05 -4.30 -7.75
CA GLY A 78 3.69 -5.61 -7.59
C GLY A 78 2.82 -6.69 -6.93
N LEU A 79 1.53 -6.42 -6.72
CA LEU A 79 0.60 -7.40 -6.14
C LEU A 79 0.54 -8.68 -7.00
N ASN A 80 0.62 -9.83 -6.34
CA ASN A 80 0.48 -11.12 -6.99
C ASN A 80 -0.87 -11.24 -7.70
N GLN A 81 -0.87 -11.68 -8.96
CA GLN A 81 -2.07 -11.75 -9.80
C GLN A 81 -3.21 -12.58 -9.20
N LYS A 82 -2.88 -13.61 -8.40
CA LYS A 82 -3.89 -14.43 -7.72
C LYS A 82 -4.73 -13.64 -6.71
N LEU A 83 -4.16 -12.59 -6.12
CA LEU A 83 -4.80 -11.76 -5.10
C LEU A 83 -5.61 -10.59 -5.67
N ILE A 84 -5.50 -10.29 -6.97
CA ILE A 84 -6.19 -9.16 -7.62
C ILE A 84 -7.70 -9.29 -7.43
N THR A 85 -8.31 -8.35 -6.73
CA THR A 85 -9.73 -8.42 -6.37
C THR A 85 -10.37 -7.05 -6.59
N PRO A 86 -11.49 -6.94 -7.32
CA PRO A 86 -12.19 -5.67 -7.49
C PRO A 86 -12.47 -5.00 -6.14
N ARG A 87 -12.63 -3.67 -6.15
CA ARG A 87 -13.06 -2.95 -4.96
C ARG A 87 -14.48 -3.40 -4.55
N LEU A 88 -14.79 -3.26 -3.28
CA LEU A 88 -16.15 -3.44 -2.76
C LEU A 88 -17.13 -2.55 -3.53
N SER A 89 -18.31 -3.11 -3.83
CA SER A 89 -19.40 -2.38 -4.49
C SER A 89 -19.91 -1.21 -3.66
N THR A 90 -19.89 -1.34 -2.33
CA THR A 90 -20.23 -0.29 -1.39
C THR A 90 -19.04 -0.05 -0.45
N PRO A 91 -18.40 1.13 -0.48
CA PRO A 91 -17.32 1.46 0.44
C PRO A 91 -17.79 1.43 1.91
N ARG A 92 -16.89 1.02 2.81
CA ARG A 92 -17.10 1.18 4.25
C ARG A 92 -17.04 2.65 4.62
N LEU A 93 -17.88 3.06 5.57
CA LEU A 93 -17.85 4.40 6.15
C LEU A 93 -16.60 4.63 7.01
N SER A 94 -16.04 3.57 7.59
CA SER A 94 -14.87 3.63 8.45
C SER A 94 -13.98 2.41 8.28
N VAL A 95 -12.71 2.65 7.98
CA VAL A 95 -11.60 1.70 7.93
C VAL A 95 -10.57 2.19 8.93
N ALA A 96 -10.07 1.30 9.79
CA ALA A 96 -9.16 1.69 10.86
C ALA A 96 -7.78 2.14 10.33
N LYS A 97 -7.12 3.04 11.06
CA LYS A 97 -5.70 3.37 10.83
C LYS A 97 -4.84 2.10 10.86
N GLY A 98 -3.85 2.04 9.97
CA GLY A 98 -2.92 0.93 9.80
C GLY A 98 -3.50 -0.25 9.01
N SER A 99 -4.75 -0.20 8.56
CA SER A 99 -5.36 -1.29 7.80
C SER A 99 -4.58 -1.52 6.50
N VAL A 100 -4.20 -2.76 6.24
CA VAL A 100 -3.55 -3.21 5.00
C VAL A 100 -4.63 -3.83 4.12
N ALA A 101 -4.70 -3.41 2.86
CA ALA A 101 -5.84 -3.73 2.02
C ALA A 101 -5.49 -3.93 0.55
N ILE A 102 -6.34 -4.66 -0.16
CA ILE A 102 -6.25 -4.90 -1.60
C ILE A 102 -7.43 -4.24 -2.32
N GLY A 103 -7.15 -3.56 -3.43
CA GLY A 103 -8.15 -2.96 -4.30
C GLY A 103 -7.72 -2.98 -5.76
N GLY A 104 -8.35 -3.83 -6.56
CA GLY A 104 -7.93 -4.12 -7.93
C GLY A 104 -6.58 -4.83 -7.93
N SER A 105 -5.65 -4.33 -8.72
CA SER A 105 -4.27 -4.82 -8.84
C SER A 105 -3.29 -4.20 -7.85
N GLN A 106 -3.79 -3.47 -6.85
CA GLN A 106 -2.97 -2.72 -5.90
C GLN A 106 -3.19 -3.21 -4.47
N THR A 107 -2.15 -3.07 -3.65
CA THR A 107 -2.22 -3.12 -2.20
C THR A 107 -1.80 -1.79 -1.59
N GLY A 108 -2.13 -1.53 -0.34
CA GLY A 108 -1.95 -0.23 0.29
C GLY A 108 -2.24 -0.25 1.78
N ILE A 109 -1.91 0.85 2.45
CA ILE A 109 -2.01 0.99 3.90
C ILE A 109 -2.79 2.25 4.23
N TYR A 110 -3.87 2.13 4.99
CA TYR A 110 -4.65 3.27 5.46
C TYR A 110 -3.86 4.03 6.55
N PRO A 111 -3.35 5.24 6.30
CA PRO A 111 -2.48 5.95 7.26
C PRO A 111 -3.27 6.57 8.43
N GLN A 112 -4.59 6.67 8.28
CA GLN A 112 -5.53 7.22 9.24
C GLN A 112 -6.90 6.54 9.08
N GLN A 113 -7.80 6.76 10.03
CA GLN A 113 -9.18 6.28 9.90
C GLN A 113 -9.91 7.05 8.79
N SER A 114 -10.57 6.34 7.88
CA SER A 114 -11.28 6.96 6.75
C SER A 114 -12.33 6.00 6.15
N PRO A 115 -13.25 6.47 5.30
CA PRO A 115 -13.99 5.60 4.40
C PRO A 115 -13.07 4.86 3.43
N GLY A 116 -13.49 3.70 2.94
CA GLY A 116 -12.68 2.89 2.02
C GLY A 116 -13.41 1.69 1.42
N GLY A 117 -13.18 1.41 0.14
CA GLY A 117 -13.77 0.28 -0.58
C GLY A 117 -12.78 -0.85 -0.89
N TRP A 118 -11.66 -0.94 -0.18
CA TRP A 118 -10.66 -2.00 -0.38
C TRP A 118 -10.91 -3.15 0.59
N HIS A 119 -10.49 -4.34 0.19
CA HIS A 119 -10.58 -5.56 1.00
C HIS A 119 -9.49 -5.54 2.08
N ILE A 120 -9.89 -5.46 3.36
CA ILE A 120 -8.97 -5.39 4.50
C ILE A 120 -8.48 -6.79 4.84
N ILE A 121 -7.18 -7.02 4.67
CA ILE A 121 -6.57 -8.35 4.87
C ILE A 121 -5.74 -8.44 6.15
N GLY A 122 -5.41 -7.31 6.78
CA GLY A 122 -4.65 -7.27 8.02
C GLY A 122 -4.41 -5.84 8.49
N ARG A 123 -3.55 -5.68 9.50
CA ARG A 123 -3.21 -4.37 10.05
C ARG A 123 -1.75 -4.30 10.47
N THR A 124 -1.10 -3.19 10.16
CA THR A 124 0.24 -2.87 10.67
C THR A 124 0.14 -1.92 11.87
N PRO A 125 0.98 -2.08 12.92
CA PRO A 125 0.99 -1.16 14.05
C PRO A 125 1.76 0.14 13.74
N LEU A 126 2.47 0.21 12.61
CA LEU A 126 3.30 1.35 12.25
C LEU A 126 2.48 2.60 11.91
N GLU A 127 3.05 3.76 12.25
CA GLU A 127 2.50 5.06 11.90
C GLU A 127 3.28 5.67 10.72
N PHE A 128 2.63 5.77 9.56
CA PHE A 128 3.23 6.31 8.33
C PHE A 128 3.00 7.80 8.11
N PHE A 129 1.97 8.36 8.74
CA PHE A 129 1.61 9.78 8.62
C PHE A 129 1.31 10.40 9.98
N ASN A 130 1.99 11.50 10.30
CA ASN A 130 1.77 12.27 11.52
C ASN A 130 2.19 13.74 11.33
N THR A 131 1.21 14.65 11.32
CA THR A 131 1.42 16.10 11.12
C THR A 131 2.24 16.78 12.21
N LYS A 132 2.43 16.13 13.37
CA LYS A 132 3.24 16.65 14.48
C LYS A 132 4.73 16.32 14.36
N LYS A 133 5.14 15.47 13.41
CA LYS A 133 6.55 15.11 13.19
C LYS A 133 7.21 16.05 12.18
N SER A 134 8.53 16.21 12.29
CA SER A 134 9.34 17.00 11.34
C SER A 134 9.28 16.47 9.91
N THR A 135 9.12 15.14 9.76
CA THR A 135 8.85 14.47 8.49
C THR A 135 7.46 13.82 8.59
N PRO A 136 6.39 14.49 8.13
CA PRO A 136 5.03 14.03 8.36
C PRO A 136 4.69 12.70 7.69
N CYS A 137 5.27 12.41 6.52
CA CYS A 137 5.09 11.16 5.81
C CYS A 137 6.45 10.46 5.64
N ILE A 138 6.57 9.23 6.14
CA ILE A 138 7.86 8.52 6.14
C ILE A 138 8.15 7.79 4.82
N LEU A 139 7.09 7.43 4.08
CA LEU A 139 7.21 6.79 2.78
C LEU A 139 7.31 7.85 1.68
N GLN A 140 8.08 7.54 0.64
CA GLN A 140 8.22 8.38 -0.55
C GLN A 140 7.92 7.58 -1.81
N PRO A 141 7.47 8.21 -2.91
CA PRO A 141 7.41 7.55 -4.20
C PRO A 141 8.76 6.90 -4.56
N MET A 142 8.70 5.73 -5.17
CA MET A 142 9.83 4.85 -5.50
C MET A 142 10.48 4.12 -4.33
N ASP A 143 10.07 4.35 -3.08
CA ASP A 143 10.42 3.46 -1.98
C ASP A 143 9.96 2.02 -2.27
N SER A 144 10.74 1.07 -1.76
CA SER A 144 10.43 -0.35 -1.79
C SER A 144 9.87 -0.81 -0.45
N ILE A 145 8.83 -1.63 -0.47
CA ILE A 145 8.18 -2.18 0.72
C ILE A 145 8.15 -3.70 0.60
N GLN A 146 8.49 -4.39 1.68
CA GLN A 146 8.19 -5.80 1.84
C GLN A 146 7.44 -6.02 3.14
N PHE A 147 6.29 -6.69 3.06
CA PHE A 147 5.52 -7.05 4.24
C PHE A 147 6.06 -8.33 4.87
N TYR A 148 5.96 -8.43 6.19
CA TYR A 148 6.18 -9.69 6.90
C TYR A 148 5.09 -9.91 7.95
N PRO A 149 4.66 -11.17 8.17
CA PRO A 149 3.60 -11.45 9.13
C PRO A 149 4.13 -11.32 10.56
N ILE A 150 3.27 -10.80 11.44
CA ILE A 150 3.46 -10.81 12.90
C ILE A 150 2.21 -11.38 13.59
N SER A 151 2.39 -11.91 14.78
CA SER A 151 1.32 -12.40 15.64
C SER A 151 0.44 -11.26 16.17
N LEU A 152 -0.73 -11.61 16.70
CA LEU A 152 -1.63 -10.66 17.35
C LEU A 152 -1.04 -10.09 18.66
N GLU A 153 -0.17 -10.85 19.33
CA GLU A 153 0.54 -10.41 20.54
C GLU A 153 1.57 -9.33 20.18
N GLU A 154 2.48 -9.61 19.24
CA GLU A 154 3.46 -8.63 18.75
C GLU A 154 2.78 -7.36 18.21
N PHE A 155 1.62 -7.49 17.57
CA PHE A 155 0.85 -6.35 17.09
C PHE A 155 0.41 -5.42 18.26
N LYS A 156 0.02 -6.01 19.39
CA LYS A 156 -0.44 -5.27 20.57
C LYS A 156 0.72 -4.62 21.32
N ASP A 157 1.88 -5.25 21.34
CA ASP A 157 3.06 -4.77 22.07
C ASP A 157 3.73 -3.56 21.42
N VAL A 158 3.59 -3.39 20.10
CA VAL A 158 4.16 -2.24 19.36
C VAL A 158 3.30 -0.97 19.51
N ARG A 159 2.11 -1.07 20.10
CA ARG A 159 1.09 0.00 20.09
C ARG A 159 1.27 1.08 21.15
#